data_AF-A0A3N0GG13-F1
#
_entry.id   AF-A0A3N0GG13-F1
#
_cell.length_a   1.000
_cell.length_b   1.000
_cell.length_c   1.000
_cell.angle_alpha   90.00
_cell.angle_beta   90.00
_cell.angle_gamma   90.00
#
_symmetry.space_group_name_H-M   'P 1'
#
loop_
_entity.id
_entity.type
_entity.pdbx_description
1 polymer ?
#
loop_
_entity_poly.entity_id
_entity_poly.type
_entity_poly.pdbx_seq_one_letter_code
_entity_poly.pdbx_strand_id
1 'polypeptide(L)' 'MSDQPSEPSDSVESAEAERVARRAELLPEEESAGSDDPHHQAEEILHESDERTNHPEETGSESTQTSTPDERPGS' A
#
# COMPACT_ATOMS: atom_id res chain seq x y z
N MET A 1 19.78 -18.82 12.90
CA MET A 1 19.47 -19.10 11.49
C MET A 1 19.71 -17.81 10.74
N SER A 2 20.57 -17.81 9.73
CA SER A 2 20.74 -16.64 8.86
C SER A 2 19.50 -16.56 7.98
N ASP A 3 18.65 -15.56 8.22
CA ASP A 3 17.61 -15.15 7.29
C ASP A 3 18.33 -14.49 6.09
N GLN A 4 18.89 -15.34 5.22
CA GLN A 4 19.42 -14.86 3.95
C GLN A 4 18.19 -14.58 3.09
N PRO A 5 17.98 -13.33 2.61
CA PRO A 5 16.97 -13.10 1.61
C PRO A 5 17.34 -14.00 0.42
N SER A 6 16.48 -15.00 0.15
CA SER A 6 16.59 -15.74 -1.09
C SER A 6 16.45 -14.72 -2.21
N GLU A 7 17.38 -14.71 -3.15
CA GLU A 7 17.30 -13.89 -4.36
C GLU A 7 15.86 -13.91 -4.88
N PRO A 8 15.27 -12.75 -5.23
CA PRO A 8 13.92 -12.73 -5.77
C PRO A 8 13.93 -13.60 -7.02
N SER A 9 13.26 -14.75 -6.96
CA SER A 9 12.99 -15.56 -8.14
C SER A 9 12.32 -14.65 -9.17
N ASP A 10 12.67 -14.67 -10.46
CA ASP A 10 12.11 -13.78 -11.51
C ASP A 10 10.57 -13.58 -11.43
N SER A 11 9.86 -14.57 -10.89
CA SER A 11 8.42 -14.52 -10.61
C SER A 11 7.98 -13.45 -9.59
N VAL A 12 8.75 -13.11 -8.56
CA VAL A 12 8.39 -12.05 -7.59
C VAL A 12 8.65 -10.66 -8.17
N GLU A 13 9.76 -10.48 -8.88
CA GLU A 13 10.06 -9.21 -9.56
C GLU A 13 9.01 -8.90 -10.65
N SER A 14 8.56 -9.94 -11.37
CA SER A 14 7.46 -9.81 -12.35
C SER A 14 6.12 -9.45 -11.70
N ALA A 15 5.81 -10.00 -10.51
CA ALA A 15 4.57 -9.72 -9.79
C ALA A 15 4.58 -8.31 -9.18
N GLU A 16 5.74 -7.85 -8.70
CA GLU A 16 5.98 -6.47 -8.25
C GLU A 16 5.73 -5.49 -9.41
N ALA A 17 6.33 -5.74 -10.57
CA ALA A 17 6.16 -4.90 -11.75
C ALA A 17 4.70 -4.81 -12.22
N GLU A 18 3.94 -5.91 -12.18
CA GLU A 18 2.50 -5.89 -12.48
C GLU A 18 1.71 -5.06 -11.46
N ARG A 19 2.07 -5.15 -10.18
CA ARG A 19 1.43 -4.41 -9.09
C ARG A 19 1.68 -2.90 -9.22
N VAL A 20 2.93 -2.52 -9.52
CA VAL A 20 3.33 -1.14 -9.81
C VAL A 20 2.56 -0.62 -11.03
N ALA A 21 2.54 -1.36 -12.13
CA ALA A 21 1.86 -0.94 -13.35
C ALA A 21 0.36 -0.66 -13.14
N ARG A 22 -0.34 -1.53 -12.38
CA ARG A 22 -1.75 -1.32 -12.04
C ARG A 22 -1.97 -0.09 -11.17
N ARG A 23 -1.06 0.19 -10.23
CA ARG A 23 -1.18 1.31 -9.29
C ARG A 23 -0.82 2.65 -9.93
N ALA A 24 0.07 2.64 -10.91
CA ALA A 24 0.50 3.80 -11.69
C ALA A 24 -0.56 4.31 -12.68
N GLU A 25 -1.67 3.59 -12.84
CA GLU A 25 -2.84 4.08 -13.59
C GLU A 25 -3.40 5.34 -12.89
N LEU A 26 -3.18 6.49 -13.53
CA LEU A 26 -3.63 7.79 -13.01
C LEU A 26 -5.14 7.97 -13.18
N LEU A 27 -5.78 8.55 -12.17
CA LEU A 27 -7.13 9.09 -12.30
C LEU A 27 -7.10 10.39 -13.13
N PRO A 28 -8.22 10.77 -13.79
CA PRO A 28 -8.28 12.01 -14.57
C PRO A 28 -7.89 13.26 -13.77
N GLU A 29 -8.22 13.29 -12.48
CA GLU A 29 -7.84 14.35 -11.56
C GLU A 29 -6.32 14.41 -11.32
N GLU A 30 -5.64 13.25 -11.27
CA GLU A 30 -4.20 13.14 -11.05
C GLU A 30 -3.41 13.47 -12.33
N GLU A 31 -3.93 13.08 -13.50
CA GLU A 31 -3.40 13.53 -14.80
C GLU A 31 -3.44 15.06 -14.91
N SER A 32 -4.53 15.67 -14.45
CA SER A 32 -4.70 17.12 -14.44
C SER A 32 -3.80 17.83 -13.43
N ALA A 33 -3.48 17.17 -12.32
CA ALA A 33 -2.53 17.67 -11.32
C ALA A 33 -1.06 17.55 -11.78
N GLY A 34 -0.78 16.64 -12.71
CA GLY A 34 0.53 16.43 -13.31
C GLY A 34 1.46 15.62 -12.41
N SER A 35 1.17 14.34 -12.21
CA SER A 35 2.12 13.43 -11.56
C SER A 35 3.36 13.24 -12.45
N ASP A 36 4.53 13.68 -11.96
CA ASP A 36 5.80 13.69 -12.71
C ASP A 36 6.29 12.28 -13.08
N ASP A 37 6.11 11.31 -12.18
CA ASP A 37 6.42 9.89 -12.40
C ASP A 37 5.43 9.00 -11.62
N PRO A 38 4.34 8.55 -12.27
CA PRO A 38 3.34 7.71 -11.62
C PRO A 38 3.87 6.32 -11.25
N HIS A 39 4.89 5.81 -11.93
CA HIS A 39 5.51 4.52 -11.60
C HIS A 39 6.32 4.63 -10.32
N HIS A 40 7.16 5.65 -10.21
CA HIS A 40 7.93 5.89 -8.99
C HIS A 40 7.01 6.17 -7.79
N GLN A 41 5.95 6.95 -7.99
CA GLN A 41 4.95 7.16 -6.95
C GLN A 41 4.26 5.86 -6.52
N ALA A 42 3.93 4.98 -7.48
CA ALA A 42 3.32 3.68 -7.19
C ALA A 42 4.26 2.75 -6.40
N GLU A 43 5.56 2.73 -6.72
CA GLU A 43 6.58 1.97 -6.00
C GLU A 43 6.66 2.38 -4.52
N GLU A 44 6.79 3.68 -4.24
CA GLU A 44 6.90 4.19 -2.87
C GLU A 44 5.64 3.87 -2.04
N ILE A 45 4.45 4.02 -2.64
CA ILE A 45 3.19 3.70 -1.96
C ILE A 45 3.08 2.21 -1.64
N LEU A 46 3.48 1.34 -2.58
CA LEU A 46 3.44 -0.10 -2.37
C LEU A 46 4.46 -0.51 -1.30
N HIS A 47 5.66 0.08 -1.31
CA HIS A 47 6.66 -0.14 -0.27
C HIS A 47 6.12 0.23 1.12
N GLU A 48 5.59 1.44 1.29
CA GLU A 48 5.01 1.89 2.56
C GLU A 48 3.82 0.98 2.99
N SER A 49 3.01 0.55 2.03
CA SER A 49 1.89 -0.36 2.29
C SER A 49 2.36 -1.73 2.77
N ASP A 50 3.39 -2.28 2.16
CA ASP A 50 3.98 -3.56 2.54
C ASP A 50 4.65 -3.45 3.91
N GLU A 51 5.35 -2.35 4.21
CA GLU A 51 5.90 -2.08 5.55
C GLU A 51 4.81 -2.09 6.62
N ARG A 52 3.70 -1.35 6.43
CA ARG A 52 2.59 -1.35 7.40
C ARG A 52 1.90 -2.70 7.52
N THR A 53 1.84 -3.47 6.44
CA THR A 53 1.23 -4.81 6.44
C THR A 53 2.09 -5.81 7.21
N ASN A 54 3.42 -5.71 7.09
CA ASN A 54 4.37 -6.58 7.78
C ASN A 54 4.65 -6.13 9.23
N HIS A 55 4.53 -4.84 9.51
CA HIS A 55 4.79 -4.22 10.82
C HIS A 55 3.57 -3.43 11.33
N PRO A 56 2.42 -4.10 11.55
CA PRO A 56 1.18 -3.43 11.92
C PRO A 56 1.26 -2.76 13.31
N GLU A 57 2.14 -3.21 14.20
CA GLU A 57 2.29 -2.62 15.55
C GLU A 57 2.87 -1.20 15.54
N GLU A 58 3.65 -0.83 14.52
CA GLU A 58 4.21 0.52 14.38
C GLU A 58 3.13 1.58 14.09
N THR A 59 2.00 1.17 13.51
CA THR A 59 0.89 2.08 13.15
C THR A 59 -0.37 1.85 13.98
N GLY A 60 -0.52 0.67 14.60
CA GLY A 60 -1.72 0.26 15.34
C GLY A 60 -1.88 0.88 16.74
N SER A 61 -0.80 1.32 17.37
CA SER A 61 -0.79 1.71 18.78
C SER A 61 -1.56 3.01 19.10
N GLU A 62 -1.68 3.92 18.12
CA GLU A 62 -2.31 5.24 18.28
C GLU A 62 -3.71 5.32 17.62
N SER A 63 -4.21 4.20 17.08
CA SER A 63 -5.53 4.18 16.43
C SER A 63 -6.63 4.00 17.46
N THR A 64 -7.14 5.10 18.03
CA THR A 64 -8.47 5.10 18.65
C THR A 64 -9.50 5.08 17.52
N GLN A 65 -9.71 3.91 16.91
CA GLN A 65 -10.77 3.73 15.94
C GLN A 65 -12.07 4.14 16.63
N THR A 66 -12.68 5.24 16.18
CA THR A 66 -13.93 5.76 16.73
C THR A 66 -15.03 4.75 16.43
N SER A 67 -15.13 3.74 17.29
CA SER A 67 -16.37 3.01 17.48
C SER A 67 -17.30 4.03 18.12
N THR A 68 -18.05 4.78 17.32
CA THR A 68 -19.23 5.49 17.81
C THR A 68 -20.35 4.44 17.90
N PRO A 69 -20.72 3.93 19.09
CA PRO A 69 -21.92 3.13 19.25
C PRO A 69 -23.14 4.05 19.23
N ASP A 70 -23.45 4.66 18.09
CA ASP A 70 -24.65 5.49 17.89
C ASP A 70 -24.80 5.57 16.36
N GLU A 71 -25.56 4.70 15.68
CA GLU A 71 -27.02 4.82 15.58
C GLU A 71 -27.55 3.53 14.88
N ARG A 72 -27.96 2.50 15.64
CA ARG A 72 -28.89 1.49 15.12
C ARG A 72 -30.24 1.74 15.77
N PRO A 73 -31.17 2.48 15.14
CA PRO A 73 -32.51 2.65 15.69
C PRO A 73 -33.16 1.26 15.80
N GLY A 74 -33.66 0.96 16.99
CA GLY A 74 -34.36 -0.29 17.28
C GLY A 74 -35.53 -0.51 16.33
N SER A 75 -35.69 -1.77 15.90
CA SER A 75 -36.86 -2.25 15.16
C SER A 75 -38.15 -2.14 15.96
#